data_AF-A0A4Y6GTD9-F1
#
_entry.id   AF-A0A4Y6GTD9-F1
#
_cell.length_a   1.000
_cell.length_b   1.000
_cell.length_c   1.000
_cell.angle_alpha   90.00
_cell.angle_beta   90.00
_cell.angle_gamma   90.00
#
_symmetry.space_group_name_H-M   'P 1'
#
loop_
_entity.id
_entity.type
_entity.pdbx_description
1 polymer ?
#
loop_
_entity_poly.entity_id
_entity_poly.type
_entity_poly.pdbx_seq_one_letter_code
_entity_poly.pdbx_strand_id
1 'polypeptide(L)'
;EHIIKREDGSLPTFWLELFREWLLDLQNEFDDNVAKGSIGQKVWYDNATEGGILAFRLLAQTGNVDDPHDVNQVHKVRLVKDGIINPSGFYNYLSAWRGSDVLAYDSSMGDFYPPPHSFVHDYLDPSLEIHKSHQIQYAQLPFYLTNLSNTSDIIETVRHIRSICDEFEEKGLPNYPHGIPFTYWEQYLHLRT
;
A
#
# COMPACT_ATOMS: atom_id res chain seq x y z
N GLU A 1 -19.48 8.97 -13.65
CA GLU A 1 -19.25 9.06 -15.11
C GLU A 1 -18.05 9.93 -15.48
N HIS A 2 -17.66 10.90 -14.64
CA HIS A 2 -16.55 11.83 -14.94
C HIS A 2 -15.14 11.34 -14.55
N ILE A 3 -14.94 10.11 -14.06
CA ILE A 3 -13.60 9.60 -13.73
C ILE A 3 -13.02 8.89 -14.96
N ILE A 4 -11.78 9.22 -15.31
CA ILE A 4 -11.04 8.49 -16.34
C ILE A 4 -10.76 7.08 -15.83
N LYS A 5 -11.23 6.10 -16.60
CA LYS A 5 -11.04 4.67 -16.36
C LYS A 5 -9.90 4.14 -17.21
N ARG A 6 -9.41 2.96 -16.84
CA ARG A 6 -8.50 2.17 -17.67
C ARG A 6 -9.19 1.64 -18.92
N GLU A 7 -8.40 1.11 -19.86
CA GLU A 7 -8.88 0.55 -21.12
C GLU A 7 -9.89 -0.59 -20.93
N ASP A 8 -9.74 -1.36 -19.85
CA ASP A 8 -10.64 -2.45 -19.46
C ASP A 8 -11.89 -1.96 -18.70
N GLY A 9 -12.02 -0.65 -18.48
CA GLY A 9 -13.13 -0.03 -17.75
C GLY A 9 -13.00 -0.05 -16.23
N SER A 10 -11.87 -0.54 -15.68
CA SER A 10 -11.59 -0.49 -14.24
C SER A 10 -11.19 0.92 -13.79
N LEU A 11 -11.21 1.14 -12.46
CA LEU A 11 -10.60 2.33 -11.88
C LEU A 11 -9.06 2.25 -11.98
N PRO A 12 -8.36 3.38 -11.95
CA PRO A 12 -6.91 3.40 -11.76
C PRO A 12 -6.53 2.64 -10.47
N THR A 13 -5.45 1.83 -10.50
CA THR A 13 -4.90 1.25 -9.27
C THR A 13 -4.33 2.36 -8.39
N PHE A 14 -4.22 2.05 -7.11
CA PHE A 14 -3.56 2.91 -6.14
C PHE A 14 -2.52 2.11 -5.35
N TRP A 15 -1.73 2.82 -4.54
CA TRP A 15 -0.57 2.27 -3.86
C TRP A 15 -0.85 1.00 -3.05
N LEU A 16 -1.99 0.90 -2.35
CA LEU A 16 -2.28 -0.25 -1.49
C LEU A 16 -2.59 -1.51 -2.30
N GLU A 17 -3.16 -1.35 -3.50
CA GLU A 17 -3.42 -2.45 -4.42
C GLU A 17 -2.09 -3.02 -4.96
N LEU A 18 -1.23 -2.13 -5.49
CA LEU A 18 0.11 -2.50 -5.96
C LEU A 18 0.96 -3.13 -4.85
N PHE A 19 0.92 -2.54 -3.65
CA PHE A 19 1.63 -3.03 -2.49
C PHE A 19 1.14 -4.42 -2.05
N ARG A 20 -0.18 -4.65 -2.08
CA ARG A 20 -0.75 -5.96 -1.75
C ARG A 20 -0.40 -7.01 -2.80
N GLU A 21 -0.45 -6.66 -4.09
CA GLU A 21 -0.06 -7.57 -5.19
C GLU A 21 1.41 -8.00 -5.04
N TRP A 22 2.32 -7.05 -4.80
CA TRP A 22 3.72 -7.35 -4.53
C TRP A 22 3.92 -8.31 -3.35
N LEU A 23 3.18 -8.13 -2.25
CA LEU A 23 3.23 -9.03 -1.10
C LEU A 23 2.65 -10.42 -1.39
N LEU A 24 1.64 -10.52 -2.26
CA LEU A 24 1.09 -11.81 -2.69
C LEU A 24 2.11 -12.58 -3.53
N ASP A 25 2.82 -11.89 -4.44
CA ASP A 25 3.87 -12.50 -5.25
C ASP A 25 5.02 -13.02 -4.38
N LEU A 26 5.48 -12.22 -3.41
CA LEU A 26 6.48 -12.66 -2.43
C LEU A 26 5.99 -13.85 -1.59
N GLN A 27 4.72 -13.85 -1.21
CA GLN A 27 4.14 -14.95 -0.45
C GLN A 27 4.12 -16.25 -1.27
N ASN A 28 3.81 -16.18 -2.56
CA ASN A 28 3.86 -17.32 -3.46
C ASN A 28 5.29 -17.84 -3.63
N GLU A 29 6.26 -16.94 -3.77
CA GLU A 29 7.68 -17.33 -3.87
C GLU A 29 8.17 -18.02 -2.59
N PHE A 30 7.77 -17.52 -1.42
CA PHE A 30 8.04 -18.18 -0.14
C PHE A 30 7.47 -19.60 -0.10
N ASP A 31 6.21 -19.77 -0.48
CA ASP A 31 5.53 -21.07 -0.47
C ASP A 31 6.22 -22.07 -1.39
N ASP A 32 6.64 -21.62 -2.58
CA ASP A 32 7.41 -22.43 -3.54
C ASP A 32 8.76 -22.86 -2.97
N ASN A 33 9.47 -21.96 -2.28
CA ASN A 33 10.76 -22.27 -1.64
C ASN A 33 10.60 -23.24 -0.47
N VAL A 34 9.52 -23.13 0.31
CA VAL A 34 9.19 -24.09 1.37
C VAL A 34 8.87 -25.46 0.77
N ALA A 35 8.08 -25.51 -0.31
CA ALA A 35 7.74 -26.76 -1.00
C ALA A 35 8.98 -27.46 -1.60
N LYS A 36 9.96 -26.69 -2.08
CA LYS A 36 11.24 -27.19 -2.61
C LYS A 36 12.25 -27.56 -1.51
N GLY A 37 11.96 -27.24 -0.25
CA GLY A 37 12.88 -27.42 0.87
C GLY A 37 14.05 -26.43 0.90
N SER A 38 14.00 -25.37 0.09
CA SER A 38 14.99 -24.27 0.13
C SER A 38 14.79 -23.34 1.33
N ILE A 39 13.59 -23.34 1.92
CA ILE A 39 13.29 -22.66 3.19
C ILE A 39 12.80 -23.70 4.21
N GLY A 40 13.52 -23.78 5.33
CA GLY A 40 13.17 -24.62 6.48
C GLY A 40 12.34 -23.88 7.53
N GLN A 41 12.17 -24.50 8.70
CA GLN A 41 11.31 -23.97 9.78
C GLN A 41 11.82 -22.66 10.39
N LYS A 42 13.14 -22.47 10.50
CA LYS A 42 13.75 -21.31 11.15
C LYS A 42 14.92 -20.71 10.37
N VAL A 43 15.23 -21.28 9.20
CA VAL A 43 16.40 -20.95 8.39
C VAL A 43 16.03 -21.08 6.92
N TRP A 44 16.70 -20.32 6.07
CA TRP A 44 16.77 -20.57 4.62
C TRP A 44 18.10 -21.24 4.27
N TYR A 45 18.15 -21.90 3.13
CA TYR A 45 19.34 -22.55 2.60
C TYR A 45 19.86 -21.80 1.36
N ASP A 46 21.09 -22.12 0.93
CA ASP A 46 21.77 -21.41 -0.17
C ASP A 46 21.03 -21.48 -1.52
N ASN A 47 20.12 -22.45 -1.68
CA ASN A 47 19.29 -22.62 -2.87
C ASN A 47 17.94 -21.88 -2.80
N ALA A 48 17.73 -21.01 -1.80
CA ALA A 48 16.55 -20.15 -1.72
C ALA A 48 16.64 -18.98 -2.71
N THR A 49 15.50 -18.60 -3.29
CA THR A 49 15.42 -17.41 -4.15
C THR A 49 15.50 -16.13 -3.32
N GLU A 50 15.96 -15.04 -3.94
CA GLU A 50 16.06 -13.73 -3.30
C GLU A 50 14.72 -13.28 -2.69
N GLY A 51 13.62 -13.34 -3.46
CA GLY A 51 12.31 -12.95 -2.92
C GLY A 51 11.74 -13.95 -1.91
N GLY A 52 12.10 -15.24 -1.99
CA GLY A 52 11.82 -16.20 -0.92
C GLY A 52 12.52 -15.84 0.40
N ILE A 53 13.79 -15.41 0.34
CA ILE A 53 14.55 -14.92 1.50
C ILE A 53 13.92 -13.63 2.04
N LEU A 54 13.57 -12.67 1.17
CA LEU A 54 12.90 -11.44 1.57
C LEU A 54 11.56 -11.72 2.27
N ALA A 55 10.73 -12.60 1.69
CA ALA A 55 9.46 -13.00 2.26
C ALA A 55 9.63 -13.67 3.63
N PHE A 56 10.64 -14.54 3.80
CA PHE A 56 10.99 -15.12 5.11
C PHE A 56 11.29 -14.01 6.13
N ARG A 57 12.11 -13.03 5.78
CA ARG A 57 12.47 -11.92 6.68
C ARG A 57 11.25 -11.07 7.04
N LEU A 58 10.37 -10.80 6.07
CA LEU A 58 9.12 -10.06 6.30
C LEU A 58 8.17 -10.84 7.23
N LEU A 59 7.98 -12.14 7.00
CA LEU A 59 7.14 -12.99 7.85
C LEU A 59 7.69 -13.11 9.28
N ALA A 60 8.99 -12.93 9.48
CA ALA A 60 9.59 -12.90 10.81
C ALA A 60 9.30 -11.59 11.58
N GLN A 61 8.95 -10.49 10.91
CA GLN A 61 8.73 -9.19 11.58
C GLN A 61 7.46 -9.22 12.45
N THR A 62 7.61 -8.86 13.72
CA THR A 62 6.49 -8.78 14.67
C THR A 62 5.82 -7.40 14.67
N GLY A 63 6.55 -6.36 14.21
CA GLY A 63 6.17 -4.96 14.34
C GLY A 63 6.34 -4.34 15.72
N ASN A 64 6.80 -5.12 16.72
CA ASN A 64 7.10 -4.67 18.07
C ASN A 64 8.55 -4.16 18.14
N VAL A 65 8.78 -3.05 18.84
CA VAL A 65 10.15 -2.49 19.01
C VAL A 65 10.97 -3.33 20.00
N ASP A 66 10.33 -3.89 21.04
CA ASP A 66 11.03 -4.63 22.09
C ASP A 66 11.42 -6.06 21.65
N ASP A 67 10.66 -6.63 20.72
CA ASP A 67 10.86 -7.97 20.18
C ASP A 67 10.60 -7.96 18.66
N PRO A 68 11.53 -7.42 17.84
CA PRO A 68 11.26 -7.05 16.45
C PRO A 68 11.10 -8.23 15.48
N HIS A 69 11.64 -9.40 15.83
CA HIS A 69 11.59 -10.58 14.96
C HIS A 69 11.34 -11.87 15.73
N ASP A 70 10.42 -12.69 15.23
CA ASP A 70 10.16 -14.05 15.71
C ASP A 70 10.15 -15.05 14.56
N VAL A 71 11.22 -15.83 14.42
CA VAL A 71 11.31 -16.89 13.40
C VAL A 71 10.27 -17.99 13.60
N ASN A 72 9.73 -18.16 14.82
CA ASN A 72 8.73 -19.18 15.10
C ASN A 72 7.35 -18.84 14.54
N GLN A 73 7.13 -17.60 14.06
CA GLN A 73 5.88 -17.17 13.45
C GLN A 73 5.87 -17.33 11.93
N VAL A 74 7.03 -17.48 11.28
CA VAL A 74 7.19 -17.41 9.82
C VAL A 74 6.22 -18.33 9.07
N HIS A 75 6.02 -19.55 9.58
CA HIS A 75 5.11 -20.55 8.99
C HIS A 75 3.66 -20.49 9.50
N LYS A 76 3.37 -19.58 10.46
CA LYS A 76 2.06 -19.43 11.11
C LYS A 76 1.29 -18.21 10.61
N VAL A 77 1.99 -17.22 10.08
CA VAL A 77 1.42 -15.98 9.56
C VAL A 77 1.55 -15.94 8.04
N ARG A 78 0.83 -15.01 7.43
CA ARG A 78 0.88 -14.74 5.99
C ARG A 78 1.14 -13.26 5.80
N LEU A 79 1.83 -12.87 4.72
CA LEU A 79 1.98 -11.47 4.33
C LEU A 79 0.61 -10.85 4.02
N VAL A 80 -0.25 -11.62 3.34
CA VAL A 80 -1.63 -11.27 3.01
C VAL A 80 -2.55 -12.45 3.33
N LYS A 81 -3.64 -12.19 4.05
CA LYS A 81 -4.68 -13.18 4.35
C LYS A 81 -6.05 -12.57 4.09
N ASP A 82 -6.89 -13.26 3.31
CA ASP A 82 -8.25 -12.81 2.97
C ASP A 82 -8.29 -11.38 2.38
N GLY A 83 -7.27 -11.02 1.60
CA GLY A 83 -7.12 -9.69 0.99
C GLY A 83 -6.62 -8.59 1.94
N ILE A 84 -6.34 -8.91 3.20
CA ILE A 84 -5.81 -8.00 4.23
C ILE A 84 -4.32 -8.26 4.43
N ILE A 85 -3.50 -7.22 4.31
CA ILE A 85 -2.07 -7.25 4.64
C ILE A 85 -1.93 -7.43 6.16
N ASN A 86 -1.03 -8.30 6.60
CA ASN A 86 -0.81 -8.55 8.03
C ASN A 86 -0.50 -7.24 8.78
N PRO A 87 -1.37 -6.78 9.70
CA PRO A 87 -1.22 -5.49 10.36
C PRO A 87 0.05 -5.37 11.19
N SER A 88 0.52 -6.48 11.77
CA SER A 88 1.70 -6.49 12.63
C SER A 88 2.95 -6.02 11.89
N GLY A 89 3.20 -6.56 10.70
CA GLY A 89 4.37 -6.22 9.89
C GLY A 89 4.17 -5.07 8.90
N PHE A 90 2.98 -4.48 8.81
CA PHE A 90 2.59 -3.55 7.74
C PHE A 90 3.64 -2.47 7.43
N TYR A 91 4.17 -1.79 8.46
CA TYR A 91 5.15 -0.73 8.28
C TYR A 91 6.57 -1.21 8.01
N ASN A 92 6.92 -2.47 8.35
CA ASN A 92 8.16 -3.09 7.90
C ASN A 92 8.04 -3.44 6.41
N TYR A 93 6.88 -3.95 6.01
CA TYR A 93 6.59 -4.34 4.63
C TYR A 93 6.60 -3.11 3.72
N LEU A 94 6.04 -1.99 4.19
CA LEU A 94 6.07 -0.73 3.46
C LEU A 94 7.50 -0.23 3.21
N SER A 95 8.41 -0.40 4.18
CA SER A 95 9.81 -0.04 4.01
C SER A 95 10.50 -0.89 2.94
N ALA A 96 10.22 -2.20 2.95
CA ALA A 96 10.77 -3.15 1.99
C ALA A 96 10.20 -2.91 0.59
N TRP A 97 8.90 -2.62 0.46
CA TRP A 97 8.27 -2.29 -0.82
C TRP A 97 8.92 -1.05 -1.45
N ARG A 98 9.09 0.03 -0.67
CA ARG A 98 9.72 1.27 -1.15
C ARG A 98 11.14 1.03 -1.69
N GLY A 99 11.92 0.15 -1.07
CA GLY A 99 13.29 -0.13 -1.50
C GLY A 99 13.43 -1.20 -2.57
N SER A 100 12.43 -2.08 -2.73
CA SER A 100 12.48 -3.19 -3.69
C SER A 100 11.80 -2.86 -5.02
N ASP A 101 10.67 -2.16 -4.99
CA ASP A 101 9.88 -1.81 -6.18
C ASP A 101 9.69 -0.31 -6.29
N VAL A 102 10.80 0.39 -6.56
CA VAL A 102 10.84 1.85 -6.68
C VAL A 102 9.91 2.33 -7.81
N LEU A 103 9.80 1.58 -8.91
CA LEU A 103 8.97 1.95 -10.04
C LEU A 103 7.47 1.88 -9.70
N ALA A 104 7.00 0.80 -9.07
CA ALA A 104 5.61 0.72 -8.66
C ALA A 104 5.30 1.76 -7.58
N TYR A 105 6.20 1.95 -6.61
CA TYR A 105 6.08 2.97 -5.58
C TYR A 105 5.90 4.38 -6.18
N ASP A 106 6.78 4.80 -7.09
CA ASP A 106 6.70 6.12 -7.72
C ASP A 106 5.47 6.24 -8.62
N SER A 107 5.13 5.20 -9.39
CA SER A 107 3.94 5.19 -10.26
C SER A 107 2.61 5.24 -9.50
N SER A 108 2.61 4.80 -8.24
CA SER A 108 1.40 4.78 -7.40
C SER A 108 0.89 6.18 -7.04
N MET A 109 1.77 7.20 -7.14
CA MET A 109 1.51 8.59 -6.74
C MET A 109 0.86 8.69 -5.35
N GLY A 110 1.27 7.82 -4.42
CA GLY A 110 0.71 7.75 -3.07
C GLY A 110 1.09 8.92 -2.16
N ASP A 111 2.08 9.75 -2.53
CA ASP A 111 2.55 10.95 -1.81
C ASP A 111 2.52 10.81 -0.27
N PHE A 112 3.28 9.84 0.24
CA PHE A 112 3.28 9.50 1.66
C PHE A 112 3.97 10.55 2.51
N TYR A 113 3.33 10.96 3.61
CA TYR A 113 3.95 11.74 4.66
C TYR A 113 3.78 11.10 6.06
N PRO A 114 4.86 10.98 6.85
CA PRO A 114 6.25 11.12 6.42
C PRO A 114 6.61 10.06 5.36
N PRO A 115 7.62 10.30 4.51
CA PRO A 115 8.07 9.31 3.54
C PRO A 115 8.50 8.00 4.23
N PRO A 116 8.08 6.81 3.76
CA PRO A 116 8.47 5.52 4.34
C PRO A 116 9.99 5.34 4.34
N HIS A 117 10.55 4.54 5.24
CA HIS A 117 11.97 4.22 5.14
C HIS A 117 12.23 3.42 3.86
N SER A 118 13.40 3.58 3.25
CA SER A 118 13.79 2.71 2.13
C SER A 118 14.67 1.59 2.67
N PHE A 119 14.23 0.34 2.48
CA PHE A 119 15.02 -0.85 2.80
C PHE A 119 15.37 -1.59 1.52
N VAL A 120 16.65 -1.57 1.16
CA VAL A 120 17.17 -2.34 0.02
C VAL A 120 17.56 -3.72 0.52
N HIS A 121 16.97 -4.75 -0.08
CA HIS A 121 17.26 -6.13 0.29
C HIS A 121 18.66 -6.54 -0.18
N ASP A 122 19.48 -7.03 0.75
CA ASP A 122 20.71 -7.77 0.45
C ASP A 122 20.50 -9.22 0.87
N TYR A 123 20.42 -10.12 -0.10
CA TYR A 123 20.20 -11.55 0.13
C TYR A 123 21.42 -12.24 0.78
N LEU A 124 22.61 -11.63 0.73
CA LEU A 124 23.82 -12.14 1.38
C LEU A 124 23.89 -11.78 2.87
N ASP A 125 23.17 -10.74 3.30
CA ASP A 125 23.09 -10.35 4.71
C ASP A 125 22.24 -11.38 5.51
N PRO A 126 22.79 -12.09 6.51
CA PRO A 126 22.01 -13.04 7.30
C PRO A 126 21.01 -12.37 8.26
N SER A 127 21.02 -11.05 8.39
CA SER A 127 20.15 -10.31 9.31
C SER A 127 18.67 -10.42 8.95
N LEU A 128 17.84 -10.53 9.98
CA LEU A 128 16.38 -10.40 9.89
C LEU A 128 15.92 -8.95 10.01
N GLU A 129 16.82 -7.99 10.17
CA GLU A 129 16.47 -6.62 10.46
C GLU A 129 15.82 -5.93 9.24
N ILE A 130 14.60 -5.45 9.42
CA ILE A 130 13.92 -4.57 8.47
C ILE A 130 13.40 -3.38 9.26
N HIS A 131 13.95 -2.20 9.00
CA HIS A 131 13.57 -0.98 9.71
C HIS A 131 12.09 -0.66 9.47
N LYS A 132 11.33 -0.53 10.56
CA LYS A 132 9.92 -0.14 10.49
C LYS A 132 9.78 1.32 10.05
N SER A 133 8.92 1.57 9.07
CA SER A 133 8.53 2.93 8.69
C SER A 133 7.68 3.60 9.77
N HIS A 134 7.67 4.93 9.78
CA HIS A 134 6.71 5.69 10.58
C HIS A 134 5.27 5.40 10.15
N GLN A 135 4.33 5.62 11.07
CA GLN A 135 2.91 5.59 10.74
C GLN A 135 2.60 6.65 9.70
N ILE A 136 1.84 6.25 8.68
CA ILE A 136 1.36 7.16 7.62
C ILE A 136 0.43 8.19 8.28
N GLN A 137 0.78 9.47 8.13
CA GLN A 137 -0.07 10.59 8.54
C GLN A 137 -0.88 11.10 7.35
N TYR A 138 -0.36 10.89 6.14
CA TYR A 138 -0.98 11.31 4.89
C TYR A 138 -0.59 10.40 3.74
N ALA A 139 -1.55 10.09 2.88
CA ALA A 139 -1.35 9.45 1.59
C ALA A 139 -2.43 9.95 0.61
N GLN A 140 -2.09 10.00 -0.67
CA GLN A 140 -2.95 10.42 -1.76
C GLN A 140 -3.44 9.23 -2.59
N LEU A 141 -4.61 9.42 -3.20
CA LEU A 141 -5.19 8.53 -4.20
C LEU A 141 -5.46 9.36 -5.46
N PRO A 142 -4.66 9.20 -6.53
CA PRO A 142 -4.81 10.00 -7.73
C PRO A 142 -6.06 9.60 -8.54
N PHE A 143 -6.89 10.58 -8.87
CA PHE A 143 -7.99 10.42 -9.83
C PHE A 143 -7.97 11.54 -10.85
N TYR A 144 -8.27 11.20 -12.10
CA TYR A 144 -8.42 12.18 -13.18
C TYR A 144 -9.88 12.35 -13.55
N LEU A 145 -10.34 13.59 -13.59
CA LEU A 145 -11.69 13.94 -14.00
C LEU A 145 -11.72 14.34 -15.47
N THR A 146 -12.79 13.99 -16.18
CA THR A 146 -13.01 14.28 -17.59
C THR A 146 -14.43 14.77 -17.85
N ASN A 147 -14.62 15.43 -19.00
CA ASN A 147 -15.91 15.95 -19.47
C ASN A 147 -16.59 16.92 -18.49
N LEU A 148 -15.80 17.75 -17.81
CA LEU A 148 -16.31 18.82 -16.93
C LEU A 148 -16.24 20.17 -17.67
N SER A 149 -17.21 20.42 -18.56
CA SER A 149 -17.25 21.63 -19.38
C SER A 149 -18.08 22.76 -18.76
N ASN A 150 -19.12 22.44 -17.98
CA ASN A 150 -20.03 23.42 -17.40
C ASN A 150 -19.87 23.54 -15.89
N THR A 151 -20.16 24.72 -15.35
CA THR A 151 -20.12 24.98 -13.91
C THR A 151 -21.10 24.09 -13.13
N SER A 152 -22.26 23.77 -13.71
CA SER A 152 -23.23 22.87 -13.07
C SER A 152 -22.65 21.47 -12.84
N ASP A 153 -22.00 20.91 -13.87
CA ASP A 153 -21.43 19.56 -13.85
C ASP A 153 -20.27 19.48 -12.84
N ILE A 154 -19.45 20.55 -12.77
CA ILE A 154 -18.38 20.67 -11.79
C ILE A 154 -18.95 20.70 -10.37
N ILE A 155 -19.97 21.53 -10.10
CA ILE A 155 -20.59 21.63 -8.78
C ILE A 155 -21.23 20.30 -8.35
N GLU A 156 -21.91 19.61 -9.26
CA GLU A 156 -22.49 18.29 -8.98
C GLU A 156 -21.42 17.25 -8.66
N THR A 157 -20.35 17.22 -9.45
CA THR A 157 -19.21 16.31 -9.23
C THR A 157 -18.54 16.58 -7.88
N VAL A 158 -18.27 17.84 -7.55
CA VAL A 158 -17.69 18.23 -6.25
C VAL A 158 -18.60 17.79 -5.10
N ARG A 159 -19.91 18.05 -5.20
CA ARG A 159 -20.89 17.64 -4.17
C ARG A 159 -20.88 16.13 -3.98
N HIS A 160 -20.87 15.35 -5.06
CA HIS A 160 -20.89 13.90 -4.98
C HIS A 160 -19.62 13.35 -4.33
N ILE A 161 -18.44 13.86 -4.73
CA ILE A 161 -17.17 13.43 -4.14
C ILE A 161 -17.12 13.77 -2.65
N ARG A 162 -17.59 14.97 -2.25
CA ARG A 162 -17.68 15.34 -0.83
C ARG A 162 -18.59 14.41 -0.03
N SER A 163 -19.75 14.06 -0.56
CA SER A 163 -20.66 13.11 0.09
C SER A 163 -20.02 11.75 0.34
N ILE A 164 -19.16 11.27 -0.58
CA ILE A 164 -18.41 10.02 -0.39
C ILE A 164 -17.36 10.20 0.71
N CYS A 165 -16.64 11.33 0.70
CA CYS A 165 -15.65 11.62 1.74
C CYS A 165 -16.28 11.64 3.14
N ASP A 166 -17.41 12.33 3.29
CA ASP A 166 -18.15 12.44 4.54
C ASP A 166 -18.59 11.05 5.04
N GLU A 167 -19.08 10.18 4.13
CA GLU A 167 -19.47 8.79 4.47
C GLU A 167 -18.30 7.98 5.07
N PHE A 168 -17.10 8.11 4.50
CA PHE A 168 -15.92 7.40 5.01
C PHE A 168 -15.32 8.05 6.26
N GLU A 169 -15.48 9.37 6.42
CA GLU A 169 -15.11 10.07 7.64
C GLU A 169 -15.98 9.63 8.82
N GLU A 170 -17.30 9.48 8.62
CA GLU A 170 -18.23 8.91 9.61
C GLU A 170 -17.87 7.47 10.01
N LYS A 171 -17.25 6.71 9.10
CA LYS A 171 -16.72 5.35 9.34
C LYS A 171 -15.36 5.35 10.04
N GLY A 172 -14.79 6.51 10.35
CA GLY A 172 -13.53 6.66 11.07
C GLY A 172 -12.28 6.72 10.18
N LEU A 173 -12.44 7.02 8.88
CA LEU A 173 -11.33 7.26 7.96
C LEU A 173 -11.32 8.74 7.53
N PRO A 174 -10.60 9.62 8.23
CA PRO A 174 -10.45 11.02 7.82
C PRO A 174 -9.88 11.11 6.41
N ASN A 175 -10.59 11.79 5.51
CA ASN A 175 -10.22 11.90 4.11
C ASN A 175 -10.81 13.18 3.51
N TYR A 176 -10.19 13.71 2.47
CA TYR A 176 -10.70 14.90 1.79
C TYR A 176 -10.25 14.92 0.32
N PRO A 177 -11.06 15.47 -0.59
CA PRO A 177 -10.66 15.67 -1.96
C PRO A 177 -9.77 16.91 -2.08
N HIS A 178 -8.81 16.86 -3.00
CA HIS A 178 -7.93 17.97 -3.33
C HIS A 178 -7.82 18.12 -4.85
N GLY A 179 -7.76 19.36 -5.33
CA GLY A 179 -7.59 19.67 -6.75
C GLY A 179 -8.33 20.93 -7.18
N ILE A 180 -8.09 21.37 -8.42
CA ILE A 180 -8.63 22.61 -9.00
C ILE A 180 -10.16 22.74 -8.82
N PRO A 181 -10.99 21.71 -9.08
CA PRO A 181 -12.45 21.81 -8.87
C PRO A 181 -12.82 22.18 -7.44
N PHE A 182 -12.15 21.58 -6.46
CA PHE A 182 -12.42 21.80 -5.03
C PHE A 182 -11.91 23.17 -4.57
N THR A 183 -10.78 23.65 -5.11
CA THR A 183 -10.25 24.98 -4.76
C THR A 183 -11.13 26.13 -5.25
N TYR A 184 -11.68 26.04 -6.47
CA TYR A 184 -12.34 27.18 -7.11
C TYR A 184 -13.86 27.08 -7.20
N TRP A 185 -14.44 25.88 -7.29
CA TRP A 185 -15.90 25.73 -7.48
C TRP A 185 -16.66 25.39 -6.20
N GLU A 186 -15.98 24.95 -5.16
CA GLU A 186 -16.62 24.57 -3.88
C GLU A 186 -17.40 25.72 -3.24
N GLN A 187 -16.91 26.96 -3.36
CA GLN A 187 -17.62 28.16 -2.90
C GLN A 187 -19.04 28.29 -3.47
N TYR A 188 -19.29 27.81 -4.69
CA TYR A 188 -20.61 27.91 -5.33
C TYR A 188 -21.66 26.99 -4.69
N LEU A 189 -21.25 26.00 -3.89
CA LEU A 189 -22.18 25.19 -3.09
C LEU A 189 -22.92 26.03 -2.05
N HIS A 190 -22.28 27.09 -1.54
CA HIS A 190 -22.80 27.90 -0.45
C HIS A 190 -23.40 29.25 -0.90
N LEU A 191 -23.33 29.57 -2.20
CA LEU A 191 -23.79 30.86 -2.75
C LEU A 191 -25.26 30.89 -3.18
N ARG A 192 -25.95 29.75 -3.24
CA ARG A 192 -27.38 29.65 -3.60
C ARG A 192 -28.28 29.36 -2.40
N THR A 193 -27.99 29.97 -1.25
CA THR A 193 -28.95 30.12 -0.14
C THR A 193 -29.93 31.24 -0.42
#